data_AF-H5WTR9-F1
#
_entry.id   AF-H5WTR9-F1
#
_cell.length_a   1.000
_cell.length_b   1.000
_cell.length_c   1.000
_cell.angle_alpha   90.00
_cell.angle_beta   90.00
_cell.angle_gamma   90.00
#
_symmetry.space_group_name_H-M   'P 1'
#
loop_
_entity.id
_entity.type
_entity.pdbx_description
1 polymer ?
#
loop_
_entity_poly.entity_id
_entity_poly.type
_entity_poly.pdbx_seq_one_letter_code
_entity_poly.pdbx_strand_id
1 'polypeptide(L)'
;MNKLLCTLTATLALAAGPVLAQTVKSIKAEPAAAKAGEPVTVTAEFDTSAGLNCGARIHFGDGATENLKINQASDATITRQHRYAKPGSYTVMLEPKTQLPVLKCLGKNQKATLTVAAAAAAPAAVPASGPKAGAAAAPGCPAGWTVDSKAANKKTGAFGCKAKAGTAAPADKLACPGSLGYYENLKKGQIGCRP
;
A
#
# COMPACT_ATOMS: atom_id res chain seq x y z
N MET A 1 -44.42 -64.06 40.80
CA MET A 1 -44.88 -62.69 41.11
C MET A 1 -43.80 -61.69 40.72
N ASN A 2 -44.07 -60.92 39.66
CA ASN A 2 -43.89 -59.47 39.55
C ASN A 2 -42.69 -58.82 40.29
N LYS A 3 -41.69 -58.29 39.55
CA LYS A 3 -41.61 -56.84 39.24
C LYS A 3 -40.26 -56.39 38.64
N LEU A 4 -40.42 -55.55 37.62
CA LEU A 4 -39.64 -54.36 37.26
C LEU A 4 -38.25 -54.50 36.62
N LEU A 5 -38.29 -54.44 35.29
CA LEU A 5 -37.46 -53.56 34.46
C LEU A 5 -37.01 -52.28 35.20
N CYS A 6 -35.72 -51.97 35.12
CA CYS A 6 -35.23 -50.60 35.23
C CYS A 6 -34.08 -50.40 34.22
N THR A 7 -34.45 -50.21 32.96
CA THR A 7 -33.58 -49.73 31.88
C THR A 7 -33.11 -48.31 32.22
N LEU A 8 -31.83 -48.17 32.54
CA LEU A 8 -31.18 -46.88 32.78
C LEU A 8 -30.68 -46.31 31.44
N THR A 9 -31.51 -45.53 30.76
CA THR A 9 -31.10 -44.73 29.60
C THR A 9 -30.30 -43.52 30.09
N ALA A 10 -28.98 -43.58 29.97
CA ALA A 10 -28.10 -42.45 30.23
C ALA A 10 -28.16 -41.46 29.04
N THR A 11 -28.98 -40.42 29.18
CA THR A 11 -29.03 -39.30 28.21
C THR A 11 -27.75 -38.47 28.34
N LEU A 12 -26.82 -38.63 27.40
CA LEU A 12 -25.63 -37.78 27.28
C LEU A 12 -26.08 -36.40 26.78
N ALA A 13 -26.35 -35.48 27.71
CA ALA A 13 -26.59 -34.08 27.38
C ALA A 13 -25.27 -33.45 26.91
N LEU A 14 -25.12 -33.23 25.60
CA LEU A 14 -24.10 -32.31 25.08
C LEU A 14 -24.43 -30.91 25.58
N ALA A 15 -23.80 -30.49 26.66
CA ALA A 15 -23.81 -29.10 27.09
C ALA A 15 -23.03 -28.26 26.07
N ALA A 16 -23.74 -27.62 25.14
CA ALA A 16 -23.19 -26.50 24.39
C ALA A 16 -22.97 -25.35 25.38
N GLY A 17 -21.76 -25.27 25.95
CA GLY A 17 -21.37 -24.15 26.79
C GLY A 17 -21.49 -22.83 26.01
N PRO A 18 -21.79 -21.70 26.68
CA PRO A 18 -21.83 -20.41 26.01
C PRO A 18 -20.45 -20.13 25.41
N VAL A 19 -20.39 -20.09 24.08
CA VAL A 19 -19.23 -19.57 23.37
C VAL A 19 -19.12 -18.10 23.75
N LEU A 20 -18.24 -17.82 24.70
CA LEU A 20 -17.85 -16.47 25.06
C LEU A 20 -17.06 -15.90 23.87
N ALA A 21 -17.77 -15.22 22.97
CA ALA A 21 -17.17 -14.69 21.75
C ALA A 21 -16.42 -13.38 22.07
N GLN A 22 -15.19 -13.26 21.57
CA GLN A 22 -14.39 -12.03 21.73
C GLN A 22 -15.10 -10.84 21.10
N THR A 23 -14.86 -9.65 21.64
CA THR A 23 -15.51 -8.43 21.15
C THR A 23 -14.52 -7.56 20.38
N VAL A 24 -14.95 -7.02 19.25
CA VAL A 24 -14.20 -5.99 18.53
C VAL A 24 -14.17 -4.73 19.39
N LYS A 25 -12.96 -4.25 19.73
CA LYS A 25 -12.78 -3.09 20.63
C LYS A 25 -12.60 -1.79 19.85
N SER A 26 -11.60 -1.75 18.97
CA SER A 26 -11.25 -0.54 18.21
C SER A 26 -10.47 -0.87 16.95
N ILE A 27 -10.42 0.09 16.03
CA ILE A 27 -9.49 0.12 14.92
C ILE A 27 -8.90 1.52 14.79
N LYS A 28 -7.60 1.61 14.49
CA LYS A 28 -6.87 2.85 14.26
C LYS A 28 -6.07 2.74 12.97
N ALA A 29 -5.83 3.87 12.32
CA ALA A 29 -4.99 3.98 11.14
C ALA A 29 -4.00 5.12 11.33
N GLU A 30 -2.71 4.81 11.26
CA GLU A 30 -1.62 5.74 11.54
C GLU A 30 -0.56 5.71 10.41
N PRO A 31 -0.18 6.86 9.84
CA PRO A 31 -0.70 8.19 10.15
C PRO A 31 -2.12 8.41 9.62
N ALA A 32 -2.91 9.27 10.28
CA ALA A 32 -4.24 9.67 9.81
C ALA A 32 -4.18 10.53 8.52
N ALA A 33 -2.99 11.01 8.15
CA ALA A 33 -2.70 11.66 6.88
C ALA A 33 -1.42 11.08 6.27
N ALA A 34 -1.51 10.54 5.05
CA ALA A 34 -0.39 9.95 4.31
C ALA A 34 -0.39 10.45 2.86
N LYS A 35 0.68 10.20 2.10
CA LYS A 35 0.68 10.38 0.64
C LYS A 35 0.39 9.08 -0.07
N ALA A 36 -0.12 9.16 -1.30
CA ALA A 36 -0.33 7.96 -2.12
C ALA A 36 0.98 7.14 -2.24
N GLY A 37 0.89 5.84 -2.01
CA GLY A 37 2.05 4.93 -1.98
C GLY A 37 2.82 4.87 -0.66
N GLU A 38 2.58 5.76 0.30
CA GLU A 38 3.16 5.64 1.65
C GLU A 38 2.46 4.55 2.48
N PRO A 39 3.18 3.87 3.39
CA PRO A 39 2.59 2.85 4.24
C PRO A 39 1.74 3.49 5.34
N VAL A 40 0.52 3.00 5.49
CA VAL A 40 -0.38 3.28 6.60
C VAL A 40 -0.48 2.03 7.46
N THR A 41 -0.24 2.19 8.76
CA THR A 41 -0.34 1.14 9.76
C THR A 41 -1.76 1.11 10.32
N VAL A 42 -2.46 0.01 10.10
CA VAL A 42 -3.79 -0.27 10.63
C VAL A 42 -3.66 -1.20 11.82
N THR A 43 -4.14 -0.76 12.99
CA THR A 43 -4.11 -1.53 14.23
C THR A 43 -5.53 -1.85 14.67
N ALA A 44 -5.86 -3.13 14.75
CA ALA A 44 -7.13 -3.66 15.24
C ALA A 44 -6.94 -4.20 16.66
N GLU A 45 -7.83 -3.81 17.57
CA GLU A 45 -7.81 -4.21 18.98
C GLU A 45 -9.05 -5.05 19.30
N PHE A 46 -8.86 -6.14 20.04
CA PHE A 46 -9.91 -7.07 20.43
C PHE A 46 -9.88 -7.28 21.94
N ASP A 47 -11.06 -7.39 22.55
CA ASP A 47 -11.19 -7.89 23.91
C ASP A 47 -11.22 -9.43 23.88
N THR A 48 -10.13 -10.05 24.34
CA THR A 48 -9.94 -11.51 24.38
C THR A 48 -10.31 -12.11 25.74
N SER A 49 -10.79 -11.29 26.69
CA SER A 49 -11.20 -11.68 28.04
C SER A 49 -12.27 -12.77 28.03
N ALA A 50 -13.15 -12.74 27.03
CA ALA A 50 -14.23 -13.70 26.85
C ALA A 50 -13.74 -15.05 26.29
N GLY A 51 -12.64 -15.12 25.53
CA GLY A 51 -12.17 -16.37 24.94
C GLY A 51 -11.26 -16.14 23.76
N LEU A 52 -10.90 -17.21 23.05
CA LEU A 52 -10.09 -17.18 21.83
C LEU A 52 -10.78 -18.06 20.79
N ASN A 53 -10.92 -17.59 19.54
CA ASN A 53 -11.58 -18.21 18.37
C ASN A 53 -12.79 -17.41 17.81
N CYS A 54 -12.54 -16.25 17.20
CA CYS A 54 -13.53 -15.53 16.40
C CYS A 54 -12.97 -14.96 15.09
N GLY A 55 -13.86 -14.58 14.17
CA GLY A 55 -13.55 -14.03 12.85
C GLY A 55 -13.94 -12.55 12.72
N ALA A 56 -13.08 -11.78 12.07
CA ALA A 56 -13.32 -10.39 11.70
C ALA A 56 -12.75 -10.09 10.30
N ARG A 57 -13.11 -8.96 9.73
CA ARG A 57 -12.59 -8.49 8.45
C ARG A 57 -12.23 -7.01 8.53
N ILE A 58 -11.02 -6.68 8.13
CA ILE A 58 -10.62 -5.29 7.84
C ILE A 58 -11.06 -4.97 6.41
N HIS A 59 -11.73 -3.85 6.24
CA HIS A 59 -11.96 -3.21 4.95
C HIS A 59 -11.12 -1.94 4.93
N PHE A 60 -10.21 -1.80 3.97
CA PHE A 60 -9.34 -0.63 3.91
C PHE A 60 -10.03 0.60 3.28
N GLY A 61 -11.21 0.41 2.67
CA GLY A 61 -12.00 1.48 2.07
C GLY A 61 -11.63 1.83 0.63
N ASP A 62 -10.57 1.22 0.08
CA ASP A 62 -10.17 1.30 -1.32
C ASP A 62 -10.62 0.07 -2.15
N GLY A 63 -11.41 -0.81 -1.55
CA GLY A 63 -11.83 -2.09 -2.11
C GLY A 63 -11.01 -3.29 -1.63
N ALA A 64 -9.83 -3.07 -1.03
CA ALA A 64 -9.08 -4.14 -0.41
C ALA A 64 -9.72 -4.57 0.91
N THR A 65 -9.70 -5.86 1.19
CA THR A 65 -10.16 -6.43 2.46
C THR A 65 -9.22 -7.53 2.94
N GLU A 66 -9.12 -7.69 4.25
CA GLU A 66 -8.33 -8.75 4.88
C GLU A 66 -9.14 -9.43 5.96
N ASN A 67 -9.18 -10.76 5.92
CA ASN A 67 -9.83 -11.57 6.94
C ASN A 67 -8.88 -11.81 8.13
N LEU A 68 -9.40 -11.69 9.35
CA LEU A 68 -8.67 -11.89 10.60
C LEU A 68 -9.30 -13.06 11.37
N LYS A 69 -8.44 -13.97 11.83
CA LYS A 69 -8.81 -15.01 12.78
C LYS A 69 -8.11 -14.72 14.10
N ILE A 70 -8.89 -14.58 15.17
CA ILE A 70 -8.42 -14.30 16.52
C ILE A 70 -8.52 -15.62 17.27
N ASN A 71 -7.41 -16.31 17.50
CA ASN A 71 -7.39 -17.63 18.13
C ASN A 71 -6.26 -17.84 19.14
N GLN A 72 -5.44 -16.82 19.39
CA GLN A 72 -4.37 -16.83 20.38
C GLN A 72 -4.31 -15.46 21.08
N ALA A 73 -3.72 -15.42 22.28
CA ALA A 73 -3.66 -14.21 23.09
C ALA A 73 -2.94 -13.04 22.39
N SER A 74 -1.94 -13.33 21.54
CA SER A 74 -1.23 -12.33 20.74
C SER A 74 -2.11 -11.62 19.71
N ASP A 75 -3.27 -12.18 19.37
CA ASP A 75 -4.22 -11.58 18.43
C ASP A 75 -5.11 -10.51 19.08
N ALA A 76 -4.94 -10.24 20.38
CA ALA A 76 -5.62 -9.12 21.05
C ALA A 76 -5.28 -7.76 20.39
N THR A 77 -4.13 -7.67 19.73
CA THR A 77 -3.73 -6.50 18.92
C THR A 77 -3.09 -6.95 17.63
N ILE A 78 -3.74 -6.65 16.50
CA ILE A 78 -3.30 -7.04 15.17
C ILE A 78 -2.92 -5.79 14.39
N THR A 79 -1.69 -5.76 13.88
CA THR A 79 -1.18 -4.65 13.05
C THR A 79 -1.00 -5.08 11.61
N ARG A 80 -1.43 -4.24 10.66
CA ARG A 80 -1.32 -4.44 9.21
C ARG A 80 -0.80 -3.19 8.52
N GLN A 81 0.11 -3.35 7.57
CA GLN A 81 0.53 -2.26 6.71
C GLN A 81 -0.27 -2.27 5.41
N HIS A 82 -0.80 -1.12 5.02
CA HIS A 82 -1.53 -0.94 3.76
C HIS A 82 -1.03 0.30 3.02
N ARG A 83 -1.06 0.27 1.68
CA ARG A 83 -0.63 1.40 0.84
C ARG A 83 -1.76 1.78 -0.09
N TYR A 84 -2.22 3.03 0.02
CA TYR A 84 -3.28 3.55 -0.84
C TYR A 84 -2.68 4.11 -2.12
N ALA A 85 -3.13 3.59 -3.27
CA ALA A 85 -2.62 4.00 -4.57
C ALA A 85 -3.17 5.36 -5.04
N LYS A 86 -4.40 5.71 -4.64
CA LYS A 86 -5.09 6.92 -5.08
C LYS A 86 -5.19 7.93 -3.94
N PRO A 87 -5.10 9.24 -4.22
CA PRO A 87 -5.47 10.25 -3.24
C PRO A 87 -6.97 10.20 -2.95
N GLY A 88 -7.34 10.51 -1.72
CA GLY A 88 -8.72 10.53 -1.27
C GLY A 88 -8.87 10.33 0.23
N SER A 89 -10.10 10.47 0.72
CA SER A 89 -10.47 10.12 2.08
C SER A 89 -10.93 8.66 2.13
N TYR A 90 -10.33 7.87 3.02
CA TYR A 90 -10.65 6.46 3.20
C TYR A 90 -11.22 6.20 4.58
N THR A 91 -12.16 5.26 4.66
CA THR A 91 -12.69 4.75 5.93
C THR A 91 -12.28 3.29 6.06
N VAL A 92 -11.32 3.05 6.95
CA VAL A 92 -10.95 1.70 7.37
C VAL A 92 -12.03 1.19 8.34
N MET A 93 -12.59 0.02 8.07
CA MET A 93 -13.65 -0.57 8.88
C MET A 93 -13.24 -1.96 9.36
N LEU A 94 -13.43 -2.23 10.65
CA LEU A 94 -13.32 -3.55 11.23
C LEU A 94 -14.73 -4.13 11.42
N GLU A 95 -15.05 -5.15 10.64
CA GLU A 95 -16.34 -5.84 10.64
C GLU A 95 -16.21 -7.19 11.36
N PRO A 96 -17.00 -7.47 12.41
CA PRO A 96 -17.12 -8.83 12.91
C PRO A 96 -17.80 -9.72 11.85
N LYS A 97 -17.11 -10.76 11.38
CA LYS A 97 -17.56 -11.55 10.22
C LYS A 97 -17.36 -13.04 10.41
N THR A 98 -18.40 -13.82 10.08
CA THR A 98 -18.34 -15.28 10.14
C THR A 98 -17.44 -15.79 9.03
N GLN A 99 -16.51 -16.66 9.41
CA GLN A 99 -15.55 -17.31 8.53
C GLN A 99 -15.53 -18.80 8.85
N LEU A 100 -16.52 -19.54 8.36
CA LEU A 100 -16.73 -20.93 8.74
C LEU A 100 -15.43 -21.76 8.64
N PRO A 101 -15.10 -22.56 9.66
CA PRO A 101 -15.93 -22.91 10.82
C PRO A 101 -15.92 -21.88 11.98
N VAL A 102 -15.21 -20.76 11.85
CA VAL A 102 -15.07 -19.73 12.88
C VAL A 102 -16.26 -18.75 12.85
N LEU A 103 -16.89 -18.53 14.00
CA LEU A 103 -17.99 -17.56 14.14
C LEU A 103 -17.45 -16.13 14.19
N LYS A 104 -18.30 -15.15 13.86
CA LYS A 104 -17.93 -13.73 13.97
C LYS A 104 -17.60 -13.34 15.41
N CYS A 105 -16.69 -12.38 15.57
CA CYS A 105 -16.53 -11.68 16.83
C CYS A 105 -17.84 -10.93 17.21
N LEU A 106 -17.99 -10.58 18.48
CA LEU A 106 -19.07 -9.72 18.97
C LEU A 106 -18.75 -8.24 18.77
N GLY A 107 -19.77 -7.41 19.00
CA GLY A 107 -19.65 -5.96 18.92
C GLY A 107 -20.14 -5.38 17.58
N LYS A 108 -20.00 -4.06 17.47
CA LYS A 108 -20.37 -3.28 16.28
C LYS A 108 -19.14 -3.03 15.43
N ASN A 109 -19.35 -2.71 14.15
CA ASN A 109 -18.27 -2.31 13.26
C ASN A 109 -17.53 -1.09 13.83
N GLN A 110 -16.20 -1.18 13.89
CA GLN A 110 -15.36 -0.06 14.26
C GLN A 110 -14.82 0.61 13.00
N LYS A 111 -14.57 1.92 13.05
CA LYS A 111 -14.12 2.69 11.90
C LYS A 111 -13.00 3.64 12.28
N ALA A 112 -12.03 3.80 11.38
CA ALA A 112 -11.01 4.83 11.42
C ALA A 112 -10.97 5.52 10.06
N THR A 113 -10.90 6.85 10.07
CA THR A 113 -10.78 7.65 8.84
C THR A 113 -9.33 8.07 8.64
N LEU A 114 -8.87 8.08 7.41
CA LEU A 114 -7.60 8.67 7.05
C LEU A 114 -7.70 9.42 5.71
N THR A 115 -6.80 10.37 5.52
CA THR A 115 -6.71 11.16 4.30
C THR A 115 -5.41 10.83 3.59
N VAL A 116 -5.52 10.51 2.30
CA VAL A 116 -4.36 10.27 1.44
C VAL A 116 -4.24 11.44 0.48
N ALA A 117 -3.19 12.23 0.64
CA ALA A 117 -2.84 13.28 -0.30
C ALA A 117 -2.28 12.66 -1.58
N ALA A 118 -2.35 13.40 -2.69
CA ALA A 118 -1.64 13.00 -3.90
C ALA A 118 -0.15 12.85 -3.56
N ALA A 119 0.46 11.76 -4.01
CA ALA A 119 1.91 11.72 -4.08
C ALA A 119 2.36 12.96 -4.85
N ALA A 120 3.35 13.70 -4.33
CA ALA A 120 4.02 14.70 -5.14
C ALA A 120 4.44 13.98 -6.41
N ALA A 121 3.93 14.43 -7.56
CA ALA A 121 4.15 13.74 -8.81
C ALA A 121 5.66 13.59 -9.00
N ALA A 122 6.16 12.36 -8.87
CA ALA A 122 7.32 11.99 -9.63
C ALA A 122 6.97 12.32 -11.08
N PRO A 123 7.80 13.07 -11.83
CA PRO A 123 7.48 13.46 -13.19
C PRO A 123 7.06 12.21 -13.95
N ALA A 124 5.86 12.28 -14.54
CA ALA A 124 5.15 11.14 -15.10
C ALA A 124 6.07 10.33 -16.01
N ALA A 125 6.36 9.08 -15.62
CA ALA A 125 6.85 8.09 -16.55
C ALA A 125 5.73 7.83 -17.58
N VAL A 126 5.92 8.35 -18.79
CA VAL A 126 5.18 7.91 -19.97
C VAL A 126 5.33 6.39 -20.11
N PRO A 127 4.27 5.66 -20.52
CA PRO A 127 4.26 4.21 -20.44
C PRO A 127 5.30 3.60 -21.39
N ALA A 128 6.32 2.98 -20.81
CA ALA A 128 7.16 2.03 -21.51
C ALA A 128 6.31 0.79 -21.82
N SER A 129 5.81 0.71 -23.04
CA SER A 129 5.68 -0.60 -23.68
C SER A 129 7.10 -1.17 -23.74
N GLY A 130 7.32 -2.34 -23.14
CA GLY A 130 8.60 -3.03 -23.28
C GLY A 130 8.98 -3.20 -24.76
N PRO A 131 10.26 -3.49 -25.06
CA PRO A 131 10.79 -4.71 -24.52
C PRO A 131 12.14 -4.54 -23.81
N LYS A 132 12.29 -5.37 -22.77
CA LYS A 132 13.47 -6.18 -22.48
C LYS A 132 14.76 -5.42 -22.18
N ALA A 133 15.32 -5.79 -21.04
CA ALA A 133 16.71 -5.52 -20.67
C ALA A 133 17.65 -5.62 -21.87
N GLY A 134 18.46 -4.58 -22.05
CA GLY A 134 19.60 -4.56 -22.98
C GLY A 134 19.37 -3.74 -24.25
N ALA A 135 19.45 -2.42 -24.16
CA ALA A 135 19.93 -1.57 -25.27
C ALA A 135 20.27 -0.18 -24.73
N ALA A 136 21.48 0.30 -25.04
CA ALA A 136 21.97 1.62 -24.70
C ALA A 136 20.99 2.71 -25.16
N ALA A 137 20.44 3.48 -24.21
CA ALA A 137 19.47 4.53 -24.50
C ALA A 137 20.14 5.67 -25.28
N ALA A 138 19.53 6.04 -26.40
CA ALA A 138 19.90 7.23 -27.16
C ALA A 138 19.72 8.51 -26.31
N PRO A 139 20.55 9.55 -26.52
CA PRO A 139 20.59 10.74 -25.69
C PRO A 139 19.30 11.57 -25.83
N GLY A 140 18.39 11.40 -24.87
CA GLY A 140 17.16 12.18 -24.75
C GLY A 140 17.35 13.35 -23.79
N CYS A 141 17.00 14.56 -24.24
CA CYS A 141 16.92 15.72 -23.35
C CYS A 141 15.79 15.53 -22.32
N PRO A 142 15.93 16.12 -21.11
CA PRO A 142 14.92 16.00 -20.06
C PRO A 142 13.64 16.75 -20.44
N ALA A 143 12.54 16.45 -19.75
CA ALA A 143 11.25 17.05 -20.03
C ALA A 143 11.30 18.59 -19.98
N GLY A 144 10.74 19.25 -21.00
CA GLY A 144 10.82 20.70 -21.17
C GLY A 144 12.07 21.20 -21.91
N TRP A 145 12.97 20.29 -22.29
CA TRP A 145 14.18 20.58 -23.06
C TRP A 145 14.18 19.88 -24.41
N THR A 146 14.55 20.60 -25.45
CA THR A 146 14.56 20.12 -26.84
C THR A 146 16.01 19.85 -27.28
N VAL A 147 16.28 18.71 -27.93
CA VAL A 147 17.61 18.41 -28.46
C VAL A 147 17.99 19.45 -29.52
N ASP A 148 19.12 20.14 -29.32
CA ASP A 148 19.74 20.95 -30.35
C ASP A 148 20.47 20.04 -31.33
N SER A 149 19.88 19.89 -32.51
CA SER A 149 20.45 19.08 -33.60
C SER A 149 21.83 19.56 -34.04
N LYS A 150 22.19 20.83 -33.81
CA LYS A 150 23.52 21.39 -34.10
C LYS A 150 24.55 21.04 -33.01
N ALA A 151 24.09 20.74 -31.80
CA ALA A 151 24.93 20.33 -30.68
C ALA A 151 25.03 18.79 -30.55
N ALA A 152 24.19 18.04 -31.27
CA ALA A 152 24.20 16.59 -31.31
C ALA A 152 25.28 16.05 -32.28
N ASN A 153 26.33 15.48 -31.73
CA ASN A 153 27.36 14.75 -32.46
C ASN A 153 27.15 13.24 -32.30
N LYS A 154 26.64 12.61 -33.37
CA LYS A 154 26.37 11.16 -33.41
C LYS A 154 27.62 10.28 -33.32
N LYS A 155 28.81 10.81 -33.63
CA LYS A 155 30.08 10.05 -33.58
C LYS A 155 30.67 9.98 -32.18
N THR A 156 30.57 11.06 -31.40
CA THR A 156 31.14 11.13 -30.05
C THR A 156 30.11 10.94 -28.95
N GLY A 157 28.81 10.97 -29.28
CA GLY A 157 27.73 10.94 -28.30
C GLY A 157 27.52 12.27 -27.57
N ALA A 158 28.23 13.34 -27.96
CA ALA A 158 27.99 14.69 -27.42
C ALA A 158 26.63 15.20 -27.89
N PHE A 159 25.90 15.87 -27.01
CA PHE A 159 24.60 16.43 -27.35
C PHE A 159 24.28 17.64 -26.49
N GLY A 160 23.46 18.53 -27.04
CA GLY A 160 22.95 19.69 -26.33
C GLY A 160 21.44 19.72 -26.33
N CYS A 161 20.90 20.26 -25.25
CA CYS A 161 19.49 20.47 -25.00
C CYS A 161 19.24 21.97 -24.82
N LYS A 162 18.19 22.50 -25.45
CA LYS A 162 17.74 23.89 -25.33
C LYS A 162 16.35 23.97 -24.71
N ALA A 163 16.17 24.93 -23.82
CA ALA A 163 14.90 25.33 -23.26
C ALA A 163 14.79 26.86 -23.22
N LYS A 164 13.67 27.38 -22.73
CA LYS A 164 13.50 28.82 -22.52
C LYS A 164 14.53 29.32 -21.50
N ALA A 165 15.09 30.52 -21.68
CA ALA A 165 16.00 31.11 -20.72
C ALA A 165 15.33 31.19 -19.32
N GLY A 166 16.06 30.78 -18.28
CA GLY A 166 15.52 30.68 -16.92
C GLY A 166 14.76 29.38 -16.61
N THR A 167 14.71 28.41 -17.54
CA THR A 167 14.21 27.05 -17.23
C THR A 167 15.16 26.38 -16.23
N ALA A 168 14.61 25.84 -15.15
CA ALA A 168 15.40 25.13 -14.14
C ALA A 168 16.09 23.90 -14.75
N ALA A 169 17.35 23.67 -14.37
CA ALA A 169 18.02 22.39 -14.66
C ALA A 169 17.27 21.25 -13.95
N PRO A 170 17.35 20.02 -14.49
CA PRO A 170 16.89 18.84 -13.76
C PRO A 170 17.65 18.70 -12.44
N ALA A 171 17.00 18.14 -11.42
CA ALA A 171 17.62 17.88 -10.11
C ALA A 171 18.84 16.94 -10.23
N ASP A 172 18.80 16.02 -11.20
CA ASP A 172 19.90 15.12 -11.54
C ASP A 172 20.61 15.60 -12.81
N LYS A 173 21.94 15.74 -12.73
CA LYS A 173 22.77 16.07 -13.90
C LYS A 173 22.61 14.98 -14.96
N LEU A 174 22.55 15.39 -16.23
CA LEU A 174 22.41 14.46 -17.34
C LEU A 174 23.54 13.42 -17.31
N ALA A 175 23.16 12.14 -17.42
CA ALA A 175 24.10 11.04 -17.56
C ALA A 175 24.73 11.10 -18.95
N CYS A 176 25.95 11.62 -19.02
CA CYS A 176 26.69 11.76 -20.26
C CYS A 176 27.39 10.44 -20.64
N PRO A 177 27.26 9.98 -21.89
CA PRO A 177 27.90 8.73 -22.31
C PRO A 177 29.42 8.88 -22.42
N GLY A 178 30.16 7.85 -22.03
CA GLY A 178 31.62 7.79 -22.17
C GLY A 178 32.36 8.79 -21.26
N SER A 179 33.32 9.52 -21.84
CA SER A 179 34.17 10.50 -21.13
C SER A 179 33.63 11.94 -21.20
N LEU A 180 32.38 12.12 -21.64
CA LEU A 180 31.81 13.45 -21.84
C LEU A 180 31.42 14.08 -20.49
N GLY A 181 31.78 15.34 -20.30
CA GLY A 181 31.36 16.15 -19.17
C GLY A 181 29.97 16.75 -19.35
N TYR A 182 29.23 16.83 -18.25
CA TYR A 182 27.97 17.57 -18.18
C TYR A 182 28.24 19.08 -18.23
N TYR A 183 27.46 19.81 -19.04
CA TYR A 183 27.49 21.27 -19.09
C TYR A 183 26.09 21.87 -18.88
N GLU A 184 26.02 23.03 -18.22
CA GLU A 184 24.77 23.78 -18.03
C GLU A 184 24.98 25.30 -18.16
N ASN A 185 24.03 25.96 -18.81
CA ASN A 185 23.96 27.40 -18.98
C ASN A 185 22.49 27.83 -18.93
N LEU A 186 21.94 27.92 -17.72
CA LEU A 186 20.54 28.25 -17.46
C LEU A 186 20.16 29.66 -17.93
N LYS A 187 21.12 30.60 -17.93
CA LYS A 187 20.95 31.95 -18.47
C LYS A 187 20.62 31.94 -19.96
N LYS A 188 21.15 30.96 -20.72
CA LYS A 188 20.86 30.76 -22.13
C LYS A 188 19.89 29.60 -22.39
N GLY A 189 19.37 28.97 -21.33
CA GLY A 189 18.54 27.77 -21.41
C GLY A 189 19.23 26.62 -22.14
N GLN A 190 20.48 26.28 -21.78
CA GLN A 190 21.24 25.20 -22.40
C GLN A 190 21.75 24.19 -21.37
N ILE A 191 21.63 22.89 -21.63
CA ILE A 191 22.27 21.81 -20.86
C ILE A 191 22.73 20.70 -21.81
N GLY A 192 23.65 19.83 -21.43
CA GLY A 192 23.99 18.66 -22.25
C GLY A 192 25.33 18.04 -21.90
N CYS A 193 25.90 17.30 -22.86
CA CYS A 193 27.13 16.54 -22.74
C CYS A 193 28.15 16.94 -23.80
N ARG A 194 29.35 17.33 -23.38
CA ARG A 194 30.46 17.73 -24.28
C ARG A 194 31.79 17.11 -23.84
N PRO A 195 32.75 16.92 -24.75
CA PRO A 195 34.11 16.51 -24.39
C PRO A 195 34.77 17.53 -23.47
#